data_AF-A0A7K9L1G9-F1
#
_entry.id   AF-A0A7K9L1G9-F1
#
_cell.length_a   1.000
_cell.length_b   1.000
_cell.length_c   1.000
_cell.angle_alpha   90.00
_cell.angle_beta   90.00
_cell.angle_gamma   90.00
#
_symmetry.space_group_name_H-M   'P 1'
#
loop_
_entity.id
_entity.type
_entity.pdbx_description
1 polymer ?
#
loop_
_entity_poly.entity_id
_entity_poly.type
_entity_poly.pdbx_seq_one_letter_code
_entity_poly.pdbx_strand_id
1 'polypeptide(L)'
;PILASAHESTCIRLWSIQGNLMKELLPFSEHPSGPLTALCTDIFTKILLAGSKKGYVIRWNMASFLEDPRNKKNEIKEELCWRAHATEVVELFIEEEKNVIVTASIDGSVRLWHAMTGYYFGYFGQARKFELSDTSRLILPSDVSDFPVIIKEESKRMEKKKVKYPLMLDRDK
;
A
#
# COMPACT_ATOMS: atom_id res chain seq x y z
N PRO A 1 -4.18 3.26 20.20
CA PRO A 1 -4.16 3.71 18.79
C PRO A 1 -2.75 3.65 18.22
N ILE A 2 -2.61 3.33 16.93
CA ILE A 2 -1.33 3.27 16.21
C ILE A 2 -1.41 4.30 15.09
N LEU A 3 -0.33 5.06 14.88
CA LEU A 3 -0.21 6.00 13.79
C LEU A 3 0.71 5.42 12.71
N ALA A 4 0.30 5.52 11.45
CA ALA A 4 1.13 5.16 10.30
C ALA A 4 1.63 6.44 9.61
N SER A 5 2.92 6.46 9.27
CA SER A 5 3.51 7.55 8.48
C SER A 5 4.35 6.98 7.36
N ALA A 6 4.33 7.61 6.20
CA ALA A 6 5.20 7.30 5.07
C ALA A 6 6.21 8.42 4.86
N HIS A 7 7.41 8.08 4.41
CA HIS A 7 8.47 9.03 4.10
C HIS A 7 9.06 8.81 2.70
N GLU A 8 9.82 9.80 2.24
CA GLU A 8 10.54 9.76 0.97
C GLU A 8 11.48 8.56 0.83
N SER A 9 11.95 8.00 1.95
CA SER A 9 12.78 6.80 2.02
C SER A 9 12.05 5.48 1.69
N THR A 10 10.88 5.56 1.06
CA THR A 10 10.01 4.44 0.65
C THR A 10 9.54 3.58 1.82
N CYS A 11 9.67 4.10 3.03
CA CYS A 11 9.50 3.36 4.27
C CYS A 11 8.23 3.83 4.99
N ILE A 12 7.49 2.87 5.54
CA ILE A 12 6.36 3.14 6.42
C ILE A 12 6.80 2.88 7.86
N ARG A 13 6.47 3.80 8.75
CA ARG A 13 6.69 3.66 10.18
C ARG A 13 5.37 3.63 10.91
N LEU A 14 5.26 2.69 11.85
CA LEU A 14 4.16 2.57 12.77
C LEU A 14 4.60 3.05 14.14
N TRP A 15 3.81 3.94 14.73
CA TRP A 15 4.11 4.60 15.98
C TRP A 15 3.02 4.37 17.01
N SER A 16 3.41 4.33 18.28
CA SER A 16 2.44 4.51 19.35
C SER A 16 2.03 5.99 19.41
N ILE A 17 0.86 6.28 19.98
CA ILE A 17 0.44 7.68 20.22
C ILE A 17 1.38 8.45 21.16
N GLN A 18 2.23 7.75 21.91
CA GLN A 18 3.28 8.34 22.74
C GLN A 18 4.54 8.71 21.94
N GLY A 19 4.56 8.46 20.62
CA GLY A 19 5.69 8.77 19.74
C GLY A 19 6.74 7.66 19.64
N ASN A 20 6.51 6.48 20.23
CA ASN A 20 7.47 5.39 20.18
C ASN A 20 7.36 4.65 18.85
N LEU A 21 8.50 4.40 18.20
CA LEU A 21 8.55 3.59 16.97
C LEU A 21 8.26 2.13 17.31
N MET A 22 7.15 1.60 16.79
CA MET A 22 6.73 0.21 17.01
C MET A 22 7.25 -0.71 15.91
N LYS A 23 7.12 -0.30 14.65
CA LYS A 23 7.52 -1.11 13.49
C LYS A 23 7.95 -0.24 12.33
N GLU A 24 8.84 -0.79 11.52
CA GLU A 24 9.27 -0.24 10.24
C GLU A 24 8.94 -1.26 9.15
N LEU A 25 8.23 -0.82 8.11
CA LEU A 25 7.83 -1.62 6.96
C LEU A 25 8.54 -1.09 5.73
N LEU A 26 9.16 -2.00 4.99
CA LEU A 26 9.80 -1.73 3.72
C LEU A 26 9.08 -2.56 2.66
N PRO A 27 8.70 -1.97 1.52
CA PRO A 27 8.17 -2.72 0.40
C PRO A 27 9.10 -3.86 0.02
N PHE A 28 8.53 -5.03 -0.20
CA PHE A 28 9.28 -6.24 -0.53
C PHE A 28 9.82 -6.21 -1.97
N SER A 29 9.00 -5.68 -2.88
CA SER A 29 9.30 -5.68 -4.31
C SER A 29 10.41 -4.66 -4.66
N GLU A 30 11.27 -5.00 -5.63
CA GLU A 30 12.26 -4.04 -6.16
C GLU A 30 11.60 -2.87 -6.92
N HIS A 31 10.32 -3.02 -7.28
CA HIS A 31 9.62 -2.16 -8.24
C HIS A 31 9.03 -0.86 -7.65
N PRO A 32 8.51 -0.78 -6.41
CA PRO A 32 8.20 0.51 -5.78
C PRO A 32 9.47 1.16 -5.21
N SER A 33 10.52 1.28 -6.02
CA SER A 33 11.73 2.05 -5.69
C SER A 33 11.45 3.56 -5.89
N GLY A 34 10.50 4.10 -5.13
CA GLY A 34 10.10 5.50 -5.19
C GLY A 34 9.38 5.96 -3.92
N PRO A 35 9.44 7.27 -3.59
CA PRO A 35 8.78 7.86 -2.43
C PRO A 35 7.32 7.42 -2.30
N LEU A 36 6.89 7.13 -1.08
CA LEU A 36 5.49 6.90 -0.78
C LEU A 36 4.81 8.26 -0.57
N THR A 37 3.67 8.46 -1.22
CA THR A 37 3.03 9.76 -1.41
C THR A 37 1.62 9.82 -0.82
N ALA A 38 0.98 8.66 -0.65
CA ALA A 38 -0.34 8.54 -0.04
C ALA A 38 -0.38 7.32 0.90
N LEU A 39 -1.15 7.44 1.99
CA LEU A 39 -1.47 6.33 2.89
C LEU A 39 -2.99 6.30 3.14
N CYS A 40 -3.55 5.10 3.25
CA CYS A 40 -4.96 4.89 3.60
C CYS A 40 -5.11 3.59 4.39
N THR A 41 -6.13 3.49 5.24
CA THR A 41 -6.45 2.28 6.00
C THR A 41 -7.95 2.02 5.95
N ASP A 42 -8.36 0.77 6.15
CA ASP A 42 -9.77 0.39 6.21
C ASP A 42 -10.40 0.80 7.56
N ILE A 43 -11.72 0.75 7.63
CA ILE A 43 -12.47 1.08 8.87
C ILE A 43 -12.06 0.24 10.09
N PHE A 44 -11.54 -0.97 9.88
CA PHE A 44 -11.07 -1.85 10.96
C PHE A 44 -9.58 -1.72 11.26
N THR A 45 -8.86 -0.87 10.52
CA THR A 45 -7.40 -0.64 10.61
C THR A 45 -6.53 -1.88 10.36
N LYS A 46 -7.10 -2.93 9.76
CA LYS A 46 -6.40 -4.20 9.47
C LYS A 46 -5.60 -4.14 8.19
N ILE A 47 -5.97 -3.26 7.27
CA ILE A 47 -5.33 -3.09 5.97
C ILE A 47 -4.66 -1.72 5.94
N LEU A 48 -3.44 -1.68 5.43
CA LEU A 48 -2.74 -0.44 5.10
C LEU A 48 -2.47 -0.42 3.61
N LEU A 49 -2.87 0.66 2.93
CA LEU A 49 -2.49 0.95 1.56
C LEU A 49 -1.45 2.07 1.54
N ALA A 50 -0.48 1.96 0.65
CA ALA A 50 0.41 3.06 0.30
C ALA A 50 0.49 3.25 -1.21
N GLY A 51 0.40 4.50 -1.63
CA GLY A 51 0.63 4.95 -2.99
C GLY A 51 2.05 5.49 -3.11
N SER A 52 2.63 5.41 -4.30
CA SER A 52 3.98 5.90 -4.56
C SER A 52 4.03 6.97 -5.66
N LYS A 53 5.12 7.73 -5.67
CA LYS A 53 5.49 8.66 -6.74
C LYS A 53 5.63 8.00 -8.11
N LYS A 54 5.92 6.70 -8.12
CA LYS A 54 5.96 5.93 -9.35
C LYS A 54 4.58 5.40 -9.73
N GLY A 55 3.50 5.59 -8.99
CA GLY A 55 2.18 5.07 -9.41
C GLY A 55 1.89 3.64 -8.97
N TYR A 56 2.77 3.03 -8.18
CA TYR A 56 2.48 1.76 -7.50
C TYR A 56 1.57 1.98 -6.31
N VAL A 57 0.70 1.01 -6.07
CA VAL A 57 -0.04 0.84 -4.82
C VAL A 57 0.39 -0.49 -4.18
N ILE A 58 0.60 -0.44 -2.87
CA ILE A 58 1.01 -1.60 -2.07
C ILE A 58 0.01 -1.77 -0.93
N ARG A 59 -0.35 -3.01 -0.65
CA ARG A 59 -1.31 -3.40 0.39
C ARG A 59 -0.63 -4.29 1.42
N TRP A 60 -0.70 -3.88 2.68
CA TRP A 60 -0.27 -4.67 3.83
C TRP A 60 -1.47 -5.10 4.68
N ASN A 61 -1.37 -6.28 5.26
CA ASN A 61 -2.25 -6.78 6.30
C ASN A 61 -1.54 -6.71 7.65
N MET A 62 -2.16 -5.99 8.57
CA MET A 62 -1.69 -5.71 9.92
C MET A 62 -2.55 -6.39 10.98
N ALA A 63 -3.58 -7.17 10.62
CA ALA A 63 -4.54 -7.73 11.56
C ALA A 63 -3.87 -8.51 12.70
N SER A 64 -2.97 -9.45 12.37
CA SER A 64 -2.24 -10.23 13.37
C SER A 64 -1.36 -9.34 14.27
N PHE A 65 -0.71 -8.33 13.69
CA PHE A 65 0.10 -7.38 14.47
C PHE A 65 -0.73 -6.58 15.47
N LEU A 66 -1.96 -6.20 15.11
CA LEU A 66 -2.84 -5.44 15.99
C LEU A 66 -3.41 -6.25 17.15
N GLU A 67 -3.55 -7.57 17.00
CA GLU A 67 -4.02 -8.47 18.07
C GLU A 67 -3.02 -8.54 19.23
N ASP A 68 -1.72 -8.68 18.92
CA ASP A 68 -0.65 -8.56 19.92
C ASP A 68 0.63 -7.98 19.28
N PRO A 69 0.84 -6.66 19.39
CA PRO A 69 2.01 -5.99 18.82
C PRO A 69 3.35 -6.42 19.43
N ARG A 70 3.34 -7.09 20.60
CA ARG A 70 4.56 -7.52 21.30
C ARG A 70 4.99 -8.93 20.88
N ASN A 71 4.08 -9.70 20.30
CA ASN A 71 4.39 -11.03 19.81
C ASN A 71 5.21 -10.95 18.53
N LYS A 72 6.46 -11.40 18.59
CA LYS A 72 7.37 -11.40 17.43
C LYS A 72 6.87 -12.27 16.26
N LYS A 73 5.96 -13.21 16.51
CA LYS A 73 5.33 -14.04 15.45
C LYS A 73 4.23 -13.29 14.69
N ASN A 74 3.69 -12.21 15.25
CA ASN A 74 2.63 -11.43 14.62
C ASN A 74 3.25 -10.46 13.63
N GLU A 75 3.44 -10.95 12.41
CA GLU A 75 4.06 -10.19 11.33
C GLU A 75 3.02 -9.39 10.54
N ILE A 76 3.46 -8.22 10.06
CA ILE A 76 2.72 -7.45 9.06
C ILE A 76 3.13 -8.01 7.70
N LYS A 77 2.14 -8.43 6.91
CA LYS A 77 2.36 -9.09 5.63
C LYS A 77 2.09 -8.10 4.50
N GLU A 78 3.05 -7.93 3.59
CA GLU A 78 2.74 -7.33 2.30
C GLU A 78 2.00 -8.37 1.48
N GLU A 79 0.76 -8.08 1.09
CA GLU A 79 -0.09 -9.06 0.41
C GLU A 79 -0.17 -8.80 -1.09
N LEU A 80 -0.10 -7.53 -1.50
CA LEU A 80 -0.29 -7.14 -2.90
C LEU A 80 0.52 -5.90 -3.24
N CYS A 81 1.14 -5.91 -4.42
CA CYS A 81 1.76 -4.73 -5.03
C CYS A 81 1.38 -4.68 -6.51
N TRP A 82 0.89 -3.54 -7.00
CA TRP A 82 0.56 -3.39 -8.42
C TRP A 82 0.81 -1.96 -8.88
N ARG A 83 1.01 -1.81 -10.19
CA ARG A 83 1.11 -0.50 -10.81
C ARG A 83 -0.30 0.00 -11.10
N ALA A 84 -0.76 1.01 -10.37
CA ALA A 84 -2.10 1.58 -10.56
C ALA A 84 -2.10 2.65 -11.66
N HIS A 85 -1.08 3.49 -11.65
CA HIS A 85 -0.99 4.68 -12.51
C HIS A 85 0.35 4.73 -13.23
N ALA A 86 0.40 5.41 -14.36
CA ALA A 86 1.67 5.68 -15.04
C ALA A 86 2.56 6.62 -14.22
N THR A 87 1.96 7.48 -13.38
CA THR A 87 2.66 8.47 -12.55
C THR A 87 2.17 8.46 -11.10
N GLU A 88 2.62 9.41 -10.29
CA GLU A 88 2.41 9.52 -8.85
C GLU A 88 0.94 9.34 -8.42
N VAL A 89 0.73 8.46 -7.43
CA VAL A 89 -0.54 8.34 -6.72
C VAL A 89 -0.62 9.46 -5.69
N VAL A 90 -1.66 10.28 -5.74
CA VAL A 90 -1.85 11.41 -4.82
C VAL A 90 -2.88 11.10 -3.74
N GLU A 91 -3.79 10.17 -4.00
CA GLU A 91 -4.85 9.83 -3.05
C GLU A 91 -5.29 8.37 -3.19
N LEU A 92 -5.72 7.80 -2.07
CA LEU A 92 -6.18 6.43 -1.93
C LEU A 92 -7.47 6.41 -1.09
N PHE A 93 -8.43 5.61 -1.53
CA PHE A 93 -9.68 5.38 -0.80
C PHE A 93 -10.08 3.90 -0.90
N ILE A 94 -10.65 3.38 0.18
CA ILE A 94 -11.17 2.01 0.25
C ILE A 94 -12.68 2.10 0.42
N GLU A 95 -13.40 1.40 -0.45
CA GLU A 95 -14.83 1.14 -0.32
C GLU A 95 -15.00 -0.33 0.04
N GLU A 96 -15.18 -0.60 1.33
CA GLU A 96 -15.17 -1.97 1.87
C GLU A 96 -16.37 -2.78 1.41
N GLU A 97 -17.57 -2.19 1.40
CA GLU A 97 -18.81 -2.90 1.04
C GLU A 97 -18.79 -3.45 -0.40
N LYS A 98 -18.09 -2.75 -1.30
CA LYS A 98 -17.95 -3.15 -2.71
C LYS A 98 -16.64 -3.85 -3.01
N ASN A 99 -15.75 -4.01 -2.01
CA ASN A 99 -14.41 -4.55 -2.17
C ASN A 99 -13.59 -3.80 -3.25
N VAL A 100 -13.67 -2.46 -3.24
CA VAL A 100 -13.04 -1.58 -4.22
C VAL A 100 -11.97 -0.70 -3.58
N ILE A 101 -10.87 -0.52 -4.28
CA ILE A 101 -9.88 0.54 -4.02
C ILE A 101 -10.02 1.58 -5.11
N VAL A 102 -10.06 2.86 -4.71
CA VAL A 102 -10.03 4.01 -5.62
C VAL A 102 -8.68 4.70 -5.48
N THR A 103 -8.07 5.04 -6.60
CA THR A 103 -6.77 5.70 -6.66
C THR A 103 -6.87 6.96 -7.52
N ALA A 104 -6.29 8.08 -7.06
CA ALA A 104 -6.16 9.29 -7.86
C ALA A 104 -4.67 9.60 -8.12
N SER A 105 -4.37 10.22 -9.26
CA SER A 105 -2.99 10.47 -9.69
C SER A 105 -2.78 11.82 -10.36
N ILE A 106 -1.52 12.27 -10.37
CA ILE A 106 -1.05 13.40 -11.18
C ILE A 106 -1.27 13.17 -12.68
N ASP A 107 -1.43 11.91 -13.13
CA ASP A 107 -1.78 11.60 -14.52
C ASP A 107 -3.18 12.09 -14.93
N GLY A 108 -3.94 12.67 -13.99
CA GLY A 108 -5.26 13.25 -14.23
C GLY A 108 -6.40 12.25 -14.20
N SER A 109 -6.12 10.98 -13.89
CA SER A 109 -7.13 9.92 -13.81
C SER A 109 -7.46 9.52 -12.37
N VAL A 110 -8.69 9.05 -12.19
CA VAL A 110 -9.15 8.36 -10.98
C VAL A 110 -9.59 6.95 -11.39
N ARG A 111 -8.99 5.93 -10.79
CA ARG A 111 -9.11 4.52 -11.21
C ARG A 111 -9.66 3.64 -10.10
N LEU A 112 -10.37 2.58 -10.50
CA LEU A 112 -11.00 1.62 -9.60
C LEU A 112 -10.33 0.25 -9.75
N TRP A 113 -10.14 -0.40 -8.62
CA TRP A 113 -9.45 -1.68 -8.51
C TRP A 113 -10.18 -2.62 -7.56
N HIS A 114 -10.11 -3.92 -7.81
CA HIS A 114 -10.56 -4.92 -6.86
C HIS A 114 -9.60 -4.99 -5.67
N ALA A 115 -10.10 -4.83 -4.44
CA ALA A 115 -9.26 -4.58 -3.27
C ALA A 115 -8.36 -5.75 -2.87
N MET A 116 -8.77 -6.99 -3.19
CA MET A 116 -8.01 -8.19 -2.82
C MET A 116 -7.01 -8.64 -3.90
N THR A 117 -7.32 -8.39 -5.17
CA THR A 117 -6.53 -8.90 -6.31
C THR A 117 -5.79 -7.82 -7.08
N GLY A 118 -6.14 -6.55 -6.89
CA GLY A 118 -5.58 -5.42 -7.65
C GLY A 118 -6.05 -5.38 -9.10
N TYR A 119 -7.12 -6.10 -9.45
CA TYR A 119 -7.63 -6.14 -10.82
C TYR A 119 -8.31 -4.82 -11.17
N TYR A 120 -8.07 -4.34 -12.39
CA TYR A 120 -8.59 -3.07 -12.84
C TYR A 120 -10.06 -3.17 -13.24
N PHE A 121 -10.90 -2.30 -12.68
CA PHE A 121 -12.31 -2.19 -13.05
C PHE A 121 -12.60 -1.06 -14.03
N GLY A 122 -11.73 -0.05 -14.11
CA GLY A 122 -11.92 1.11 -14.98
C GLY A 122 -11.55 2.43 -14.32
N TYR A 123 -11.97 3.52 -14.95
CA TYR A 123 -11.68 4.88 -14.52
C TYR A 123 -12.93 5.76 -14.58
N PHE A 124 -12.97 6.80 -13.75
CA PHE A 124 -14.06 7.78 -13.78
C PHE A 124 -14.04 8.57 -15.10
N GLY A 125 -15.22 8.78 -15.68
CA GLY A 125 -15.38 9.46 -16.98
C GLY A 125 -15.33 8.52 -18.20
N GLN A 126 -15.08 7.22 -18.00
CA GLN A 126 -15.17 6.25 -19.08
C GLN A 126 -16.62 6.08 -19.58
N ALA A 127 -16.81 5.77 -20.87
CA ALA A 127 -18.14 5.60 -21.45
C ALA A 127 -18.90 4.35 -20.95
N ARG A 128 -18.17 3.31 -20.52
CA ARG A 128 -18.75 2.05 -20.06
C ARG A 128 -19.05 2.09 -18.56
N LYS A 129 -20.18 1.52 -18.15
CA LYS A 129 -20.47 1.34 -16.71
C LYS A 129 -19.43 0.40 -16.08
N PHE A 130 -19.14 0.60 -14.80
CA PHE A 130 -18.31 -0.31 -14.03
C PHE A 130 -19.02 -1.64 -13.84
N GLU A 131 -18.34 -2.74 -14.13
CA GLU A 131 -18.78 -4.09 -13.80
C GLU A 131 -17.90 -4.61 -12.67
N LEU A 132 -18.38 -4.47 -11.42
CA LEU A 132 -17.60 -4.81 -10.23
C LEU A 132 -17.71 -6.29 -9.85
N SER A 133 -18.70 -7.01 -10.42
CA SER A 133 -18.96 -8.42 -10.10
C SER A 133 -18.08 -9.37 -10.91
N ASP A 134 -17.63 -8.97 -12.10
CA ASP A 134 -16.80 -9.79 -12.97
C ASP A 134 -15.31 -9.63 -12.64
N THR A 135 -14.84 -10.39 -11.65
CA THR A 135 -13.42 -10.47 -11.29
C THR A 135 -12.66 -11.51 -12.11
N SER A 136 -13.30 -12.15 -13.10
CA SER A 136 -12.66 -13.19 -13.93
C SER A 136 -11.80 -12.59 -15.03
N ARG A 137 -12.04 -11.33 -15.39
CA ARG A 137 -11.33 -10.63 -16.45
C ARG A 137 -10.11 -9.89 -15.90
N LEU A 138 -8.93 -10.36 -16.29
CA LEU A 138 -7.68 -9.64 -16.13
C LEU A 138 -7.57 -8.55 -17.20
N ILE A 139 -8.02 -7.35 -16.86
CA ILE A 139 -7.84 -6.15 -17.68
C ILE A 139 -6.77 -5.30 -17.01
N LEU A 140 -5.92 -4.66 -17.81
CA LEU A 140 -5.00 -3.62 -17.36
C LEU A 140 -5.37 -2.28 -18.01
N PRO A 141 -5.09 -1.15 -17.35
CA PRO A 141 -5.05 0.13 -18.03
C PRO A 141 -4.08 0.09 -19.21
N SER A 142 -4.39 0.80 -20.29
CA SER A 142 -3.57 0.79 -21.51
C SER A 142 -2.15 1.36 -21.34
N ASP A 143 -1.94 2.14 -20.28
CA ASP A 143 -0.70 2.85 -19.97
C ASP A 143 0.14 2.16 -18.89
N VAL A 144 -0.28 0.98 -18.44
CA VAL A 144 0.41 0.20 -17.42
C VAL A 144 0.60 -1.25 -17.89
N SER A 145 1.82 -1.76 -17.76
CA SER A 145 2.19 -3.12 -18.16
C SER A 145 2.24 -4.14 -17.02
N ASP A 146 2.33 -3.67 -15.78
CA ASP A 146 2.66 -4.54 -14.65
C ASP A 146 1.39 -5.13 -14.03
N PHE A 147 1.30 -6.45 -14.03
CA PHE A 147 0.21 -7.15 -13.35
C PHE A 147 0.39 -7.11 -11.81
N PRO A 148 -0.71 -7.21 -11.05
CA PRO A 148 -0.64 -7.32 -9.60
C PRO A 148 0.20 -8.52 -9.16
N VAL A 149 1.16 -8.27 -8.28
CA VAL A 149 2.02 -9.27 -7.67
C VAL A 149 1.46 -9.64 -6.30
N ILE A 150 0.96 -10.87 -6.17
CA ILE A 150 0.58 -11.44 -4.88
C ILE A 150 1.84 -11.96 -4.20
N ILE A 151 2.17 -11.40 -3.05
CA ILE A 151 3.40 -11.72 -2.33
C ILE A 151 3.13 -12.89 -1.38
N LYS A 152 3.90 -13.97 -1.57
CA LYS A 152 3.88 -15.14 -0.69
C LYS A 152 4.94 -15.00 0.41
N GLU A 153 4.64 -15.62 1.55
CA GLU A 153 5.34 -15.50 2.83
C GLU A 153 6.85 -15.85 2.80
N GLU A 154 7.30 -16.64 1.82
CA GLU A 154 8.69 -17.15 1.71
C GLU A 154 9.71 -16.15 1.15
N SER A 155 9.28 -14.91 0.90
CA SER A 155 10.08 -13.94 0.19
C SER A 155 11.09 -13.26 1.15
N LYS A 156 12.40 -13.41 0.87
CA LYS A 156 13.52 -12.99 1.73
C LYS A 156 13.56 -11.48 1.95
N ARG A 157 13.31 -11.01 3.17
CA ARG A 157 13.37 -9.58 3.54
C ARG A 157 14.68 -8.95 3.03
N MET A 158 14.57 -7.89 2.22
CA MET A 158 15.73 -7.14 1.76
C MET A 158 16.45 -6.45 2.93
N GLU A 159 17.78 -6.36 2.83
CA GLU A 159 18.61 -5.73 3.85
C GLU A 159 18.31 -4.24 4.00
N LYS A 160 18.19 -3.79 5.25
CA LYS A 160 17.95 -2.39 5.60
C LYS A 160 19.13 -1.54 5.15
N LYS A 161 18.96 -0.70 4.12
CA LYS A 161 19.88 0.41 3.89
C LYS A 161 19.77 1.38 5.06
N LYS A 162 20.90 1.63 5.74
CA LYS A 162 20.98 2.52 6.90
C LYS A 162 20.84 3.98 6.43
N VAL A 163 19.61 4.46 6.33
CA VAL A 163 19.35 5.88 6.00
C VAL A 163 19.70 6.73 7.23
N LYS A 164 20.60 7.70 7.04
CA LYS A 164 21.00 8.65 8.10
C LYS A 164 20.00 9.79 8.12
N TYR A 165 19.21 9.87 9.19
CA TYR A 165 18.20 10.91 9.34
C TYR A 165 18.79 12.11 10.10
N PRO A 166 18.36 13.34 9.79
CA PRO A 166 18.83 14.54 10.51
C PRO A 166 18.38 14.55 11.97
N LEU A 167 17.27 13.89 12.28
CA LEU A 167 16.78 13.65 13.63
C LEU A 167 17.12 12.22 14.04
N MET A 168 17.92 12.08 15.09
CA MET A 168 18.21 10.80 15.73
C MET A 168 17.10 10.53 16.74
N LEU A 169 16.32 9.47 16.52
CA LEU A 169 15.38 8.98 17.53
C LEU A 169 16.21 8.43 18.70
N ASP A 170 15.99 8.94 19.91
CA ASP A 170 16.52 8.32 21.12
C ASP A 170 15.92 6.91 21.22
N ARG A 171 16.74 5.91 20.88
CA ARG A 171 16.31 4.50 20.93
C ARG A 171 16.42 3.91 22.32
N ASP A 172 17.01 4.64 23.27
CA ASP A 172 17.30 4.18 24.61
C ASP A 172 16.85 5.22 25.67
N LYS A 173 15.60 5.09 26.12
CA LYS A 173 15.15 5.50 27.46
C LYS A 173 14.14 4.49 27.99
#